data_AF-A0A2U9NLV5-F1
#
_entry.id   AF-A0A2U9NLV5-F1
#
_cell.length_a   1.000
_cell.length_b   1.000
_cell.length_c   1.000
_cell.angle_alpha   90.00
_cell.angle_beta   90.00
_cell.angle_gamma   90.00
#
_symmetry.space_group_name_H-M   'P 1'
#
loop_
_entity.id
_entity.type
_entity.pdbx_description
1 polymer ?
#
loop_
_entity_poly.entity_id
_entity_poly.type
_entity_poly.pdbx_seq_one_letter_code
_entity_poly.pdbx_strand_id
1 'polypeptide(L)'
;MDIQQQLRQVRQRAVESTAIFKELHEKRFGPVNISPPVLSESIPPLHLVIPQAFHSQVQIYHLSSRAQEVLSEKLDAILGDYAQQFENSCNSLTQIAQIREHFHNLVERLRNGLQDHFEHRALPKLLEKVQEFAEKHPRPSTPPPPPRQTSVPAYEA
;
A
#
# COMPACT_ATOMS: atom_id res chain seq x y z
N MET A 1 26.40 -32.24 -43.30
CA MET A 1 26.92 -31.00 -42.67
C MET A 1 26.26 -30.84 -41.32
N ASP A 2 27.01 -30.48 -40.30
CA ASP A 2 26.54 -30.39 -38.92
C ASP A 2 25.76 -29.09 -38.68
N ILE A 3 24.49 -29.21 -38.29
CA ILE A 3 23.55 -28.11 -38.03
C ILE A 3 24.07 -27.18 -36.92
N GLN A 4 24.82 -27.72 -35.95
CA GLN A 4 25.42 -26.92 -34.88
C GLN A 4 26.52 -25.97 -35.39
N GLN A 5 27.18 -26.35 -36.48
CA GLN A 5 28.20 -25.53 -37.12
C GLN A 5 27.56 -24.35 -37.88
N GLN A 6 26.44 -24.59 -38.55
CA GLN A 6 25.66 -23.54 -39.23
C GLN A 6 25.08 -22.51 -38.24
N LEU A 7 24.51 -22.96 -37.11
CA LEU A 7 23.99 -22.05 -36.09
C LEU A 7 25.08 -21.15 -35.47
N ARG A 8 26.29 -21.69 -35.27
CA ARG A 8 27.44 -20.89 -34.82
C ARG A 8 27.83 -19.83 -35.85
N GLN A 9 27.87 -20.17 -37.14
CA GLN A 9 28.18 -19.21 -38.20
C GLN A 9 27.11 -18.11 -38.33
N VAL A 10 25.83 -18.44 -38.16
CA VAL A 10 24.73 -17.45 -38.17
C VAL A 10 24.85 -16.50 -36.98
N ARG A 11 25.12 -17.03 -35.78
CA ARG A 11 25.38 -16.19 -34.60
C ARG A 11 26.57 -15.26 -34.80
N GLN A 12 27.66 -15.79 -35.35
CA GLN A 12 28.87 -15.01 -35.63
C GLN A 12 28.58 -13.86 -36.60
N ARG A 13 27.88 -14.14 -37.71
CA ARG A 13 27.47 -13.13 -38.69
C ARG A 13 26.51 -12.09 -38.11
N ALA A 14 25.61 -12.49 -37.21
CA ALA A 14 24.70 -11.56 -36.54
C ALA A 14 25.47 -10.60 -35.63
N VAL A 15 26.45 -11.09 -34.86
CA VAL A 15 27.30 -10.25 -34.00
C VAL A 15 28.14 -9.28 -34.84
N GLU A 16 28.76 -9.75 -35.92
CA GLU A 16 29.55 -8.92 -36.83
C GLU A 16 28.71 -7.83 -37.49
N SER A 17 27.51 -8.18 -37.96
CA SER A 17 26.59 -7.20 -38.56
C SER A 17 26.18 -6.14 -37.54
N THR A 18 25.90 -6.55 -36.30
CA THR A 18 25.49 -5.62 -35.23
C THR A 18 26.60 -4.61 -34.92
N ALA A 19 27.86 -5.06 -34.91
CA ALA A 19 29.02 -4.17 -34.72
C ALA A 19 29.15 -3.14 -35.87
N ILE A 20 28.98 -3.57 -37.12
CA ILE A 20 29.06 -2.70 -38.29
C ILE A 20 27.93 -1.65 -38.27
N PHE A 21 26.69 -2.07 -37.98
CA PHE A 21 25.56 -1.14 -37.90
C PHE A 21 25.74 -0.12 -36.77
N LYS A 22 26.28 -0.54 -35.62
CA LYS A 22 26.59 0.36 -34.52
C LYS A 22 27.65 1.38 -34.92
N GLU A 23 28.75 0.96 -35.54
CA GLU A 23 29.81 1.87 -35.98
C GLU A 23 29.31 2.87 -37.04
N LEU A 24 28.53 2.41 -38.01
CA LEU A 24 27.94 3.29 -39.04
C LEU A 24 26.95 4.30 -38.44
N HIS A 25 26.15 3.86 -37.47
CA HIS A 25 25.25 4.74 -36.74
C HIS A 25 26.02 5.79 -35.95
N GLU A 26 27.04 5.40 -35.18
CA GLU A 26 27.85 6.31 -34.38
C GLU A 26 28.60 7.33 -35.24
N LYS A 27 29.08 6.95 -36.43
CA LYS A 27 29.70 7.89 -37.39
C LYS A 27 28.73 8.93 -37.94
N ARG A 28 27.46 8.57 -38.16
CA ARG A 28 26.46 9.47 -38.78
C ARG A 28 25.71 10.32 -37.76
N PHE A 29 25.44 9.76 -36.59
CA PHE A 29 24.52 10.33 -35.60
C PHE A 29 25.17 10.62 -34.26
N GLY A 30 26.47 10.35 -34.10
CA GLY A 30 27.19 10.47 -32.85
C GLY A 30 27.05 9.24 -31.95
N PRO A 31 27.84 9.16 -30.87
CA PRO A 31 27.84 8.03 -29.96
C PRO A 31 26.44 7.82 -29.37
N VAL A 32 25.93 6.59 -29.49
CA VAL A 32 24.69 6.21 -28.79
C VAL A 32 25.08 6.00 -27.33
N ASN A 33 24.93 7.05 -26.53
CA ASN A 33 24.93 6.93 -25.08
C ASN A 33 23.65 6.19 -24.67
N ILE A 34 23.64 4.87 -24.86
CA ILE A 34 22.76 3.99 -24.10
C ILE A 34 23.29 4.06 -22.69
N SER A 35 22.88 5.08 -21.93
CA SER A 35 22.99 5.03 -20.48
C SER A 35 21.93 4.03 -20.04
N PRO A 36 22.29 2.87 -19.48
CA PRO A 36 21.38 2.23 -18.57
C PRO A 36 21.61 2.89 -17.21
N PRO A 37 20.70 3.73 -16.71
CA PRO A 37 20.28 3.50 -15.36
C PRO A 37 19.34 2.30 -15.46
N VAL A 38 19.69 1.19 -14.85
CA VAL A 38 18.65 0.38 -14.25
C VAL A 38 18.22 1.23 -13.06
N LEU A 39 16.96 1.69 -13.01
CA LEU A 39 16.38 2.14 -11.74
C LEU A 39 16.22 0.85 -10.91
N SER A 40 17.34 0.35 -10.40
CA SER A 40 17.42 -0.80 -9.48
C SER A 40 17.24 -0.35 -8.03
N GLU A 41 16.90 0.91 -7.81
CA GLU A 41 16.41 1.33 -6.50
C GLU A 41 15.02 0.75 -6.32
N SER A 42 14.96 -0.33 -5.54
CA SER A 42 13.73 -0.87 -4.99
C SER A 42 12.95 0.29 -4.36
N ILE A 43 11.79 0.59 -4.93
CA ILE A 43 10.88 1.58 -4.38
C ILE A 43 10.36 1.00 -3.07
N PRO A 44 10.50 1.68 -1.92
CA PRO A 44 9.99 1.14 -0.68
C PRO A 44 8.48 0.96 -0.77
N PRO A 45 7.90 -0.04 -0.10
CA PRO A 45 6.44 -0.23 -0.10
C PRO A 45 5.71 0.99 0.48
N LEU A 46 4.43 1.14 0.17
CA LEU A 46 3.59 2.18 0.78
C LEU A 46 3.31 1.80 2.23
N HIS A 47 3.66 2.69 3.17
CA HIS A 47 3.23 2.59 4.56
C HIS A 47 2.29 3.75 4.84
N LEU A 48 1.01 3.44 5.02
CA LEU A 48 0.02 4.42 5.43
C LEU A 48 0.02 4.55 6.95
N VAL A 49 -0.08 5.79 7.43
CA VAL A 49 -0.21 6.08 8.86
C VAL A 49 -1.69 6.16 9.20
N ILE A 50 -2.12 5.43 10.24
CA ILE A 50 -3.45 5.59 10.80
C ILE A 50 -3.39 6.68 11.88
N PRO A 51 -4.13 7.80 11.74
CA PRO A 51 -4.10 8.86 12.74
C PRO A 51 -4.62 8.39 14.09
N GLN A 52 -3.98 8.83 15.18
CA GLN A 52 -4.42 8.53 16.56
C GLN A 52 -5.88 8.95 16.84
N ALA A 53 -6.35 9.99 16.14
CA ALA A 53 -7.73 10.45 16.21
C ALA A 53 -8.74 9.35 15.81
N PHE A 54 -8.42 8.54 14.80
CA PHE A 54 -9.26 7.43 14.37
C PHE A 54 -9.40 6.38 15.48
N HIS A 55 -8.29 5.97 16.10
CA HIS A 55 -8.32 5.02 17.22
C HIS A 55 -9.14 5.54 18.40
N SER A 56 -9.00 6.82 18.72
CA SER A 56 -9.74 7.47 19.80
C SER A 56 -11.25 7.47 19.52
N GLN A 57 -11.65 7.75 18.27
CA GLN A 57 -13.05 7.73 17.85
C GLN A 57 -13.65 6.32 17.89
N VAL A 58 -12.90 5.31 17.41
CA VAL A 58 -13.35 3.91 17.47
C VAL A 58 -13.57 3.44 18.92
N GLN A 59 -12.74 3.87 19.86
CA GLN A 59 -12.88 3.52 21.28
C GLN A 59 -14.19 4.02 21.91
N ILE A 60 -14.69 5.18 21.47
CA ILE A 60 -15.95 5.77 21.97
C ILE A 60 -17.14 4.83 21.72
N TYR A 61 -17.12 4.08 20.61
CA TYR A 61 -18.21 3.18 20.26
C TYR A 61 -18.23 1.87 21.05
N HIS A 62 -17.25 1.63 21.93
CA HIS A 62 -17.18 0.47 22.81
C HIS A 62 -17.51 -0.86 22.11
N LEU A 63 -16.91 -1.07 20.93
CA LEU A 63 -17.13 -2.25 20.11
C LEU A 63 -16.86 -3.55 20.90
N SER A 64 -17.61 -4.60 20.59
CA SER A 64 -17.30 -5.95 21.09
C SER A 64 -16.00 -6.46 20.48
N SER A 65 -15.34 -7.43 21.11
CA SER A 65 -14.08 -8.01 20.61
C SER A 65 -14.22 -8.50 19.16
N ARG A 66 -15.33 -9.20 18.85
CA ARG A 66 -15.63 -9.67 17.49
C ARG A 66 -15.78 -8.51 16.49
N ALA A 67 -16.41 -7.40 16.89
CA ALA A 67 -16.55 -6.25 16.00
C ALA A 67 -15.21 -5.53 15.79
N GLN A 68 -14.32 -5.53 16.79
CA GLN A 68 -12.96 -5.01 16.65
C GLN A 68 -12.11 -5.86 15.71
N GLU A 69 -12.22 -7.19 15.79
CA GLU A 69 -11.55 -8.12 14.85
C GLU A 69 -11.98 -7.84 13.42
N VAL A 70 -13.28 -7.78 13.16
CA VAL A 70 -13.81 -7.48 11.81
C VAL A 70 -13.35 -6.10 11.33
N LEU A 71 -13.31 -5.10 12.21
CA LEU A 71 -12.79 -3.77 11.86
C LEU A 71 -11.31 -3.84 11.49
N SER A 72 -10.50 -4.58 12.25
CA SER A 72 -9.07 -4.79 11.95
C SER A 72 -8.89 -5.46 10.60
N GLU A 73 -9.60 -6.56 10.35
CA GLU A 73 -9.54 -7.27 9.06
C GLU A 73 -9.90 -6.36 7.89
N LYS A 74 -10.91 -5.50 8.06
CA LYS A 74 -11.30 -4.54 7.02
C LYS A 74 -10.27 -3.44 6.84
N LEU A 75 -9.65 -2.98 7.92
CA LEU A 75 -8.58 -1.99 7.85
C LEU A 75 -7.36 -2.56 7.13
N ASP A 76 -6.95 -3.78 7.47
CA ASP A 76 -5.84 -4.50 6.82
C ASP A 76 -6.10 -4.72 5.33
N ALA A 77 -7.33 -5.09 4.96
CA ALA A 77 -7.72 -5.22 3.56
C ALA A 77 -7.60 -3.89 2.81
N ILE A 78 -8.09 -2.78 3.40
CA ILE A 78 -7.96 -1.44 2.79
C ILE A 78 -6.48 -1.07 2.66
N LEU A 79 -5.65 -1.29 3.69
CA LEU A 79 -4.21 -1.02 3.62
C LEU A 79 -3.54 -1.82 2.48
N GLY A 80 -3.92 -3.09 2.33
CA GLY A 80 -3.47 -3.94 1.22
C GLY A 80 -3.87 -3.39 -0.14
N ASP A 81 -5.11 -2.95 -0.32
CA ASP A 81 -5.60 -2.36 -1.58
C ASP A 81 -4.79 -1.11 -1.96
N TYR A 82 -4.48 -0.24 -0.99
CA TYR A 82 -3.66 0.96 -1.24
C TYR A 82 -2.22 0.61 -1.56
N ALA A 83 -1.62 -0.37 -0.86
CA ALA A 83 -0.27 -0.82 -1.15
C ALA A 83 -0.15 -1.37 -2.58
N GLN A 84 -1.13 -2.18 -3.01
CA GLN A 84 -1.19 -2.73 -4.36
C GLN A 84 -1.40 -1.62 -5.41
N GLN A 85 -2.28 -0.65 -5.14
CA GLN A 85 -2.49 0.50 -6.03
C GLN A 85 -1.22 1.34 -6.20
N PHE A 86 -0.49 1.56 -5.12
CA PHE A 86 0.78 2.28 -5.15
C PHE A 86 1.83 1.54 -5.97
N GLU A 87 1.99 0.23 -5.75
CA GLU A 87 2.92 -0.60 -6.51
C GLU A 87 2.59 -0.60 -8.01
N ASN A 88 1.32 -0.81 -8.37
CA ASN A 88 0.86 -0.77 -9.76
C ASN A 88 1.11 0.58 -10.42
N SER A 89 0.89 1.66 -9.67
CA SER A 89 1.13 3.04 -10.15
C SER A 89 2.62 3.29 -10.35
N CYS A 90 3.47 2.88 -9.40
CA CYS A 90 4.92 2.98 -9.52
C CYS A 90 5.44 2.18 -10.72
N ASN A 91 4.99 0.94 -10.90
CA ASN A 91 5.34 0.09 -12.04
C ASN A 91 4.89 0.68 -13.38
N SER A 92 3.80 1.45 -13.38
CA SER A 92 3.33 2.15 -14.59
C SER A 92 4.19 3.40 -14.87
N LEU A 93 4.59 4.13 -13.82
CA LEU A 93 5.46 5.30 -13.94
C LEU A 93 6.87 4.92 -14.43
N THR A 94 7.43 3.80 -13.98
CA THR A 94 8.77 3.35 -14.42
C THR A 94 8.85 3.03 -15.93
N GLN A 95 7.71 2.75 -16.57
CA GLN A 95 7.64 2.50 -18.02
C GLN A 95 7.75 3.77 -18.86
N ILE A 96 7.55 4.95 -18.25
CA ILE A 96 7.56 6.24 -18.96
C ILE A 96 8.98 6.82 -18.88
N ALA A 97 9.75 6.71 -19.98
CA ALA A 97 11.14 7.16 -20.00
C ALA A 97 11.32 8.66 -19.69
N GLN A 98 10.35 9.50 -20.08
CA GLN A 98 10.42 10.95 -19.96
C GLN A 98 10.31 11.47 -18.52
N ILE A 99 9.72 10.69 -17.61
CA ILE A 99 9.52 11.13 -16.21
C ILE A 99 10.62 10.66 -15.28
N ARG A 100 11.67 10.01 -15.81
CA ARG A 100 12.75 9.42 -15.03
C ARG A 100 13.46 10.44 -14.14
N GLU A 101 13.71 11.64 -14.65
CA GLU A 101 14.36 12.73 -13.90
C GLU A 101 13.51 13.25 -12.74
N HIS A 102 12.19 13.02 -12.79
CA HIS A 102 11.23 13.45 -11.78
C HIS A 102 10.61 12.29 -11.01
N PHE A 103 11.10 11.06 -11.24
CA PHE A 103 10.47 9.84 -10.75
C PHE A 103 10.30 9.86 -9.23
N HIS A 104 11.38 10.18 -8.51
CA HIS A 104 11.34 10.23 -7.04
C HIS A 104 10.32 11.25 -6.52
N ASN A 105 10.26 12.46 -7.11
CA ASN A 105 9.28 13.48 -6.74
C ASN A 105 7.85 12.99 -7.01
N LEU A 106 7.59 12.37 -8.16
CA LEU A 106 6.27 11.81 -8.49
C LEU A 106 5.86 10.69 -7.52
N VAL A 107 6.79 9.82 -7.13
CA VAL A 107 6.55 8.77 -6.14
C VAL A 107 6.19 9.36 -4.78
N GLU A 108 6.93 10.36 -4.30
CA GLU A 108 6.62 11.03 -3.03
C GLU A 108 5.28 11.76 -3.08
N ARG A 109 4.95 12.43 -4.19
CA ARG A 109 3.63 13.05 -4.39
C ARG A 109 2.51 12.02 -4.40
N LEU A 110 2.74 10.85 -5.02
CA LEU A 110 1.80 9.75 -5.02
C LEU A 110 1.58 9.20 -3.60
N ARG A 111 2.65 8.99 -2.82
CA ARG A 111 2.54 8.56 -1.40
C ARG A 111 1.68 9.55 -0.61
N ASN A 112 2.01 10.83 -0.70
CA ASN A 112 1.29 11.88 0.02
C ASN A 112 -0.17 11.98 -0.42
N GLY A 113 -0.46 11.86 -1.71
CA GLY A 113 -1.83 11.86 -2.22
C GLY A 113 -2.64 10.65 -1.76
N LEU A 114 -2.02 9.46 -1.69
CA LEU A 114 -2.66 8.26 -1.16
C LEU A 114 -2.90 8.36 0.35
N GLN A 115 -1.95 8.90 1.11
CA GLN A 115 -2.12 9.18 2.54
C GLN A 115 -3.27 10.16 2.78
N ASP A 116 -3.29 11.28 2.06
CA ASP A 116 -4.35 12.29 2.15
C ASP A 116 -5.72 11.70 1.82
N HIS A 117 -5.81 10.90 0.75
CA HIS A 117 -7.05 10.23 0.38
C HIS A 117 -7.48 9.19 1.44
N PHE A 118 -6.54 8.43 2.00
CA PHE A 118 -6.83 7.48 3.07
C PHE A 118 -7.41 8.18 4.31
N GLU A 119 -6.79 9.27 4.74
CA GLU A 119 -7.22 10.04 5.91
C GLU A 119 -8.57 10.74 5.73
N HIS A 120 -8.79 11.37 4.58
CA HIS A 120 -9.97 12.22 4.37
C HIS A 120 -11.15 11.51 3.71
N ARG A 121 -10.94 10.32 3.12
CA ARG A 121 -12.01 9.58 2.42
C ARG A 121 -12.22 8.18 2.96
N ALA A 122 -11.17 7.38 3.13
CA ALA A 122 -11.33 5.97 3.51
C ALA A 122 -11.66 5.82 5.00
N LEU A 123 -10.88 6.43 5.89
CA LEU A 123 -11.08 6.34 7.34
C LEU A 123 -12.44 6.90 7.79
N PRO A 124 -12.91 8.07 7.32
CA PRO A 124 -14.22 8.60 7.71
C PRO A 124 -15.36 7.66 7.29
N LYS A 125 -15.30 7.12 6.08
CA LYS A 125 -16.31 6.16 5.58
C LYS A 125 -16.33 4.86 6.40
N LEU A 126 -15.16 4.40 6.85
CA LEU A 126 -15.06 3.25 7.74
C LEU A 126 -15.66 3.57 9.11
N LEU A 127 -15.38 4.76 9.64
CA LEU A 127 -15.91 5.22 10.93
C LEU A 127 -17.44 5.37 10.91
N GLU A 128 -18.02 5.88 9.82
CA GLU A 128 -19.48 5.94 9.63
C GLU A 128 -20.11 4.54 9.74
N LYS A 129 -19.47 3.53 9.16
CA LYS A 129 -19.95 2.13 9.25
C LYS A 129 -19.82 1.57 10.66
N VAL A 130 -18.76 1.94 11.38
CA VAL A 130 -18.59 1.58 12.79
C VAL A 130 -19.70 2.21 13.65
N GLN A 131 -20.02 3.49 13.41
CA GLN A 131 -21.10 4.19 14.08
C GLN A 131 -22.45 3.53 13.80
N GLU A 132 -22.78 3.27 12.52
CA GLU A 132 -24.02 2.59 12.12
C GLU A 132 -24.18 1.23 12.82
N PHE A 133 -23.08 0.49 12.98
CA PHE A 133 -23.08 -0.78 13.68
C PHE A 133 -23.33 -0.61 15.18
N ALA A 134 -22.67 0.36 15.82
CA ALA A 134 -22.83 0.64 17.24
C ALA A 134 -24.27 1.08 17.58
N GLU A 135 -24.89 1.90 16.73
CA GLU A 135 -26.28 2.34 16.89
C GLU A 135 -27.30 1.19 16.75
N LYS A 136 -27.04 0.23 15.84
CA LYS A 136 -27.91 -0.94 15.64
C LYS A 136 -27.75 -2.01 16.72
N HIS A 137 -26.61 -2.02 17.41
CA HIS A 137 -26.30 -2.99 18.45
C HIS A 137 -25.91 -2.28 19.77
N PRO A 138 -26.82 -1.50 20.37
CA PRO A 138 -26.55 -0.83 21.62
C PRO A 138 -26.21 -1.88 22.67
N ARG A 139 -25.15 -1.64 23.46
CA ARG A 139 -24.82 -2.53 24.57
C ARG A 139 -26.03 -2.63 25.49
N PRO A 140 -26.43 -3.85 25.91
CA PRO A 140 -27.46 -3.99 26.92
C PRO A 140 -26.95 -3.31 28.18
N SER A 141 -27.56 -2.17 28.52
CA SER A 141 -27.35 -1.47 29.79
C SER A 141 -27.60 -2.48 30.89
N THR A 142 -26.54 -3.03 31.46
CA THR A 142 -26.68 -3.96 32.58
C THR A 142 -27.23 -3.13 33.72
N PRO A 143 -28.43 -3.44 34.25
CA PRO A 143 -28.98 -2.66 35.33
C PRO A 143 -28.01 -2.68 36.53
N PRO A 144 -27.90 -1.56 37.28
CA PRO A 144 -27.00 -1.51 38.42
C PRO A 144 -27.32 -2.67 39.38
N PRO A 145 -26.29 -3.29 39.99
CA PRO A 145 -26.51 -4.39 40.91
C PRO A 145 -27.43 -3.94 42.05
N PRO A 146 -28.36 -4.80 42.50
CA PRO A 146 -29.28 -4.45 43.56
C PRO A 146 -28.50 -4.02 44.81
N PRO A 147 -29.00 -3.02 45.57
CA PRO A 147 -28.33 -2.55 46.78
C PRO A 147 -28.09 -3.74 47.71
N ARG A 148 -26.83 -3.93 48.13
CA ARG A 148 -26.46 -4.96 49.08
C ARG A 148 -27.23 -4.70 50.38
N GLN A 149 -28.13 -5.61 50.75
CA GLN A 149 -28.77 -5.56 52.06
C GLN A 149 -27.67 -5.63 53.13
N THR A 150 -27.44 -4.52 53.80
CA THR A 150 -26.57 -4.44 54.97
C THR A 150 -27.20 -5.29 56.06
N SER A 151 -26.55 -6.40 56.40
CA SER A 151 -26.88 -7.23 57.55
C SER A 151 -26.89 -6.36 58.81
N VAL A 152 -28.07 -6.23 59.41
CA VAL A 152 -28.32 -5.50 60.65
C VAL A 152 -27.46 -6.11 61.78
N PRO A 153 -26.82 -5.31 62.66
CA PRO A 153 -26.07 -5.84 63.79
C PRO A 153 -27.03 -6.42 64.83
N ALA A 154 -26.76 -7.65 65.28
CA ALA A 154 -27.41 -8.22 66.45
C ALA A 154 -27.00 -7.42 67.68
N TYR A 155 -27.96 -6.71 68.30
CA TYR A 155 -27.80 -6.24 69.67
C TYR A 155 -27.82 -7.46 70.59
N GLU A 156 -26.68 -7.77 71.20
CA GLU A 156 -26.61 -8.65 72.36
C GLU A 156 -27.10 -7.87 73.59
N ALA A 157 -27.95 -8.53 74.38
CA ALA A 157 -28.55 -8.06 75.63
C ALA A 157 -27.81 -8.65 76.84
#